data_AF-A0A9D8PW50-F1
#
_entry.id   AF-A0A9D8PW50-F1
#
_cell.length_a   1.000
_cell.length_b   1.000
_cell.length_c   1.000
_cell.angle_alpha   90.00
_cell.angle_beta   90.00
_cell.angle_gamma   90.00
#
_symmetry.space_group_name_H-M   'P 1'
#
loop_
_entity.id
_entity.type
_entity.pdbx_description
1 polymer ?
#
loop_
_entity_poly.entity_id
_entity_poly.type
_entity_poly.pdbx_seq_one_letter_code
_entity_poly.pdbx_strand_id
1 'polypeptide(L)'
;RRAEVLEICAGYGLQVANIFHAGDGNLHPLVLYNMNDPVEQEKAEAAGADILKFCVEVGGCLTGEHGVGIEKRDLMAIQFDAVDLTAQMRLKSVFDPDWLLNPAKVFPLEGRPAPFGQD
;
A
#
# COMPACT_ATOMS: atom_id res chain seq x y z
N ARG A 1 16.70 -1.07 7.18
CA ARG A 1 15.85 -1.24 5.97
C ARG A 1 15.59 -2.72 5.67
N ARG A 2 16.57 -3.51 5.17
CA ARG A 2 16.34 -4.96 4.90
C ARG A 2 16.06 -5.81 6.15
N ALA A 3 16.78 -5.57 7.25
CA ALA A 3 16.59 -6.30 8.50
C ALA A 3 15.15 -6.12 9.03
N GLU A 4 14.67 -4.87 9.04
CA GLU A 4 13.31 -4.55 9.48
C GLU A 4 12.22 -5.29 8.71
N VAL A 5 12.28 -5.33 7.37
CA VAL A 5 11.28 -6.04 6.55
C VAL A 5 11.23 -7.54 6.90
N LEU A 6 12.39 -8.14 7.18
CA LEU A 6 12.46 -9.54 7.61
C LEU A 6 11.87 -9.71 9.01
N GLU A 7 12.14 -8.78 9.93
CA GLU A 7 11.62 -8.81 11.30
C GLU A 7 10.11 -8.61 11.34
N ILE A 8 9.56 -7.67 10.56
CA ILE A 8 8.11 -7.47 10.40
C ILE A 8 7.46 -8.77 9.93
N CYS A 9 7.90 -9.36 8.81
CA CYS A 9 7.31 -10.60 8.30
C CYS A 9 7.45 -11.76 9.31
N ALA A 10 8.59 -11.88 9.99
CA ALA A 10 8.80 -12.89 11.01
C ALA A 10 7.83 -12.72 12.19
N GLY A 11 7.51 -11.48 12.58
CA GLY A 11 6.50 -11.17 13.61
C GLY A 11 5.10 -11.68 13.26
N TYR A 12 4.77 -11.73 11.97
CA TYR A 12 3.52 -12.34 11.45
C TYR A 12 3.63 -13.85 11.21
N GLY A 13 4.81 -14.45 11.39
CA GLY A 13 5.09 -15.85 11.07
C GLY A 13 5.19 -16.14 9.57
N LEU A 14 5.47 -15.12 8.75
CA LEU A 14 5.55 -15.20 7.30
C LEU A 14 7.00 -15.14 6.81
N GLN A 15 7.25 -15.73 5.65
CA GLN A 15 8.52 -15.61 4.95
C GLN A 15 8.44 -14.48 3.91
N VAL A 16 9.59 -13.86 3.61
CA VAL A 16 9.66 -12.80 2.58
C VAL A 16 10.92 -12.95 1.73
N ALA A 17 10.73 -12.86 0.42
CA ALA A 17 11.83 -12.74 -0.53
C ALA A 17 11.94 -11.27 -0.99
N ASN A 18 13.13 -10.69 -0.90
CA ASN A 18 13.34 -9.30 -1.33
C ASN A 18 14.04 -9.27 -2.69
N ILE A 19 13.40 -8.65 -3.68
CA ILE A 19 14.02 -8.27 -4.95
C ILE A 19 14.27 -6.78 -4.92
N PHE A 20 15.40 -6.32 -5.46
CA PHE A 20 15.75 -4.90 -5.47
C PHE A 20 16.25 -4.48 -6.83
N HIS A 21 15.90 -3.26 -7.21
CA HIS A 21 16.49 -2.61 -8.36
C HIS A 21 17.84 -2.01 -7.93
N ALA A 22 18.92 -2.53 -8.51
CA ALA A 22 20.26 -2.01 -8.28
C ALA A 22 20.40 -0.64 -8.97
N GLY A 23 20.28 0.44 -8.20
CA GLY A 23 20.62 1.80 -8.66
C GLY A 23 19.61 2.89 -8.28
N ASP A 24 18.32 2.58 -8.21
CA ASP A 24 17.25 3.56 -7.88
C ASP A 24 16.66 3.36 -6.48
N GLY A 25 17.04 2.28 -5.78
CA GLY A 25 16.64 2.00 -4.41
C GLY A 25 15.25 1.40 -4.25
N ASN A 26 14.59 0.98 -5.34
CA ASN A 26 13.30 0.30 -5.27
C ASN A 26 13.43 -1.11 -4.69
N LEU A 27 12.59 -1.40 -3.69
CA LEU A 27 12.51 -2.69 -3.00
C LEU A 27 11.17 -3.35 -3.31
N HIS A 28 11.20 -4.60 -3.72
CA HIS A 28 10.05 -5.47 -3.94
C HIS A 28 10.06 -6.60 -2.91
N PRO A 29 9.46 -6.38 -1.73
CA PRO A 29 9.23 -7.46 -0.77
C PRO A 29 8.10 -8.35 -1.28
N LEU A 30 8.41 -9.63 -1.46
CA LEU A 30 7.47 -10.68 -1.87
C LEU A 30 7.14 -11.52 -0.64
N VAL A 31 6.03 -11.18 0.02
CA VAL A 31 5.52 -11.92 1.19
C VAL A 31 4.96 -13.26 0.71
N LEU A 32 5.47 -14.34 1.27
CA LEU A 32 5.08 -15.70 0.93
C LEU A 32 4.00 -16.18 1.90
N TYR A 33 2.82 -16.51 1.35
CA TYR A 33 1.68 -17.01 2.10
C TYR A 33 0.81 -17.92 1.23
N ASN A 34 0.00 -18.76 1.86
CA ASN A 34 -1.00 -19.59 1.22
C ASN A 34 -2.29 -18.80 1.01
N MET A 35 -2.58 -18.41 -0.23
CA MET A 35 -3.81 -17.67 -0.58
C MET A 35 -5.11 -18.45 -0.32
N ASN A 36 -5.05 -19.78 -0.14
CA ASN A 36 -6.23 -20.57 0.23
C ASN A 36 -6.47 -20.62 1.73
N ASP A 37 -5.57 -20.05 2.54
CA ASP A 37 -5.75 -19.89 3.98
C ASP A 37 -6.09 -18.42 4.29
N PRO A 38 -7.36 -18.11 4.65
CA PRO A 38 -7.79 -16.75 4.97
C PRO A 38 -6.98 -16.10 6.09
N VAL A 39 -6.46 -16.88 7.04
CA VAL A 39 -5.68 -16.36 8.17
C VAL A 39 -4.29 -15.94 7.71
N GLU A 40 -3.66 -16.74 6.84
CA GLU A 40 -2.38 -16.33 6.25
C GLU A 40 -2.55 -15.15 5.30
N GLN A 41 -3.67 -15.04 4.59
CA GLN A 41 -3.98 -13.88 3.78
C GLN A 41 -4.08 -12.60 4.61
N GLU A 42 -4.85 -12.61 5.70
CA GLU A 42 -5.00 -11.44 6.59
C GLU A 42 -3.64 -11.03 7.19
N LYS A 43 -2.82 -12.00 7.62
CA LYS A 43 -1.45 -11.74 8.08
C LYS A 43 -0.57 -11.12 7.00
N ALA A 44 -0.70 -11.56 5.75
CA ALA A 44 0.10 -11.04 4.65
C ALA A 44 -0.30 -9.60 4.32
N GLU A 45 -1.59 -9.28 4.34
CA GLU A 45 -2.11 -7.91 4.16
C GLU A 45 -1.62 -6.99 5.29
N ALA A 46 -1.69 -7.44 6.55
CA ALA A 46 -1.19 -6.68 7.70
C ALA A 46 0.34 -6.46 7.65
N ALA A 47 1.11 -7.51 7.34
CA ALA A 47 2.56 -7.40 7.17
C ALA A 47 2.93 -6.44 6.02
N GLY A 48 2.20 -6.51 4.90
CA GLY A 48 2.36 -5.58 3.78
C GLY A 48 2.13 -4.14 4.19
N ALA A 49 1.06 -3.87 4.95
CA ALA A 49 0.75 -2.53 5.44
C ALA A 49 1.86 -1.98 6.36
N ASP A 50 2.40 -2.79 7.26
CA ASP A 50 3.47 -2.35 8.17
C ASP A 50 4.81 -2.12 7.45
N ILE A 51 5.14 -2.95 6.45
CA ILE A 51 6.30 -2.70 5.58
C ILE A 51 6.16 -1.35 4.86
N LEU A 52 4.97 -1.05 4.34
CA LEU A 52 4.73 0.21 3.63
C LEU A 52 4.83 1.43 4.57
N LYS A 53 4.26 1.35 5.79
CA LYS A 53 4.42 2.41 6.80
C LYS A 53 5.89 2.62 7.16
N PHE A 54 6.63 1.55 7.41
CA PHE A 54 8.06 1.62 7.69
C PHE A 54 8.84 2.25 6.53
N CYS A 55 8.52 1.89 5.28
CA CYS A 55 9.13 2.50 4.10
C CYS A 55 8.93 4.02 4.07
N VAL A 56 7.73 4.52 4.41
CA VAL A 56 7.46 5.97 4.51
C VAL A 56 8.26 6.59 5.66
N GLU A 57 8.28 5.95 6.83
CA GLU A 57 9.01 6.43 8.02
C GLU A 57 10.50 6.64 7.75
N VAL A 58 11.12 5.75 6.97
CA VAL A 58 12.55 5.85 6.62
C VAL A 58 12.83 6.72 5.38
N GLY A 59 11.87 7.55 4.97
CA GLY A 59 12.00 8.51 3.86
C GLY A 59 11.81 7.90 2.47
N GLY A 60 11.23 6.71 2.37
CA GLY A 60 10.79 6.11 1.12
C GLY A 60 9.45 6.68 0.65
N CYS A 61 8.98 6.17 -0.50
CA CYS A 61 7.74 6.62 -1.14
C CYS A 61 6.88 5.42 -1.51
N LEU A 62 5.57 5.53 -1.33
CA LEU A 62 4.61 4.59 -1.88
C LEU A 62 4.58 4.79 -3.40
N THR A 63 5.19 3.86 -4.14
CA THR A 63 5.21 3.93 -5.61
C THR A 63 3.84 3.60 -6.19
N GLY A 64 3.57 4.14 -7.39
CA GLY A 64 2.33 3.97 -8.16
C GLY A 64 2.22 2.68 -8.99
N GLU A 65 3.26 1.84 -9.04
CA GLU A 65 3.29 0.67 -9.94
C GLU A 65 2.66 -0.60 -9.33
N HIS A 66 1.98 -1.39 -10.17
CA HIS A 66 1.43 -2.72 -9.89
C HIS A 66 0.56 -2.84 -8.61
N GLY A 67 -0.77 -2.74 -8.77
CA GLY A 67 -1.75 -3.04 -7.70
C GLY A 67 -2.09 -1.89 -6.75
N VAL A 68 -1.29 -0.83 -6.78
CA VAL A 68 -1.20 0.28 -5.79
C VAL A 68 -2.52 0.97 -5.44
N GLY A 69 -3.49 0.96 -6.34
CA GLY A 69 -4.75 1.61 -6.03
C GLY A 69 -5.50 0.98 -4.85
N ILE A 70 -5.91 -0.28 -4.91
CA ILE A 70 -6.88 -0.75 -3.91
C ILE A 70 -6.20 -1.05 -2.56
N GLU A 71 -5.05 -1.71 -2.60
CA GLU A 71 -4.33 -2.18 -1.42
C GLU A 71 -3.66 -1.04 -0.65
N LYS A 72 -3.03 -0.08 -1.36
CA LYS A 72 -2.25 0.99 -0.72
C LYS A 72 -3.03 2.30 -0.54
N ARG A 73 -4.23 2.42 -1.10
CA ARG A 73 -5.07 3.63 -0.97
C ARG A 73 -5.25 4.04 0.48
N ASP A 74 -5.54 3.09 1.36
CA ASP A 74 -5.83 3.41 2.76
C ASP A 74 -4.56 3.84 3.53
N LEU A 75 -3.38 3.63 2.93
CA LEU A 75 -2.08 4.10 3.42
C LEU A 75 -1.64 5.42 2.79
N MET A 76 -2.39 5.97 1.82
CA MET A 76 -2.06 7.26 1.19
C MET A 76 -1.94 8.38 2.23
N ALA A 77 -2.77 8.35 3.27
CA ALA A 77 -2.75 9.32 4.37
C ALA A 77 -1.53 9.18 5.30
N ILE A 78 -0.76 8.09 5.19
CA ILE A 78 0.51 7.93 5.91
C ILE A 78 1.61 8.75 5.22
N GLN A 79 1.58 8.85 3.90
CA GLN A 79 2.60 9.55 3.14
C GLN A 79 2.23 11.01 2.82
N PHE A 80 0.97 11.26 2.50
CA PHE A 80 0.49 12.55 2.01
C PHE A 80 -0.50 13.14 2.99
N ASP A 81 -0.37 14.43 3.23
CA ASP A 81 -1.34 15.14 4.06
C ASP A 81 -2.63 15.48 3.27
N ALA A 82 -3.60 16.05 3.97
CA ALA A 82 -4.88 16.42 3.36
C ALA A 82 -4.74 17.47 2.25
N VAL A 83 -3.74 18.35 2.31
CA VAL A 83 -3.49 19.39 1.31
C VAL A 83 -2.94 18.75 0.04
N ASP A 84 -1.97 17.84 0.18
CA ASP A 84 -1.40 17.06 -0.92
C ASP A 84 -2.49 16.25 -1.64
N LEU A 85 -3.29 15.50 -0.89
CA LEU A 85 -4.37 14.67 -1.45
C LEU A 85 -5.42 15.53 -2.16
N THR A 86 -5.78 16.68 -1.59
CA THR A 86 -6.71 17.62 -2.23
C THR A 86 -6.14 18.16 -3.54
N ALA A 87 -4.85 18.49 -3.59
CA ALA A 87 -4.19 18.95 -4.81
C ALA A 87 -4.19 17.85 -5.89
N GLN A 88 -3.89 16.60 -5.52
CA GLN A 88 -3.93 15.45 -6.43
C GLN A 88 -5.34 15.22 -6.99
N MET A 89 -6.38 15.29 -6.15
CA MET A 89 -7.77 15.13 -6.57
C MET A 89 -8.25 16.27 -7.47
N ARG A 90 -7.79 17.50 -7.24
CA ARG A 90 -8.05 18.64 -8.15
C ARG A 90 -7.47 18.39 -9.53
N LEU A 91 -6.21 17.92 -9.59
CA LEU A 91 -5.59 17.57 -10.86
C LEU A 91 -6.35 16.45 -11.58
N LYS A 92 -6.76 15.40 -10.85
CA LYS A 92 -7.61 14.32 -11.38
C LYS A 92 -8.89 14.87 -12.00
N SER A 93 -9.54 15.83 -11.35
CA SER A 93 -10.81 16.42 -11.79
C SER A 93 -10.67 17.29 -13.05
N VAL A 94 -9.47 17.78 -13.36
CA VAL A 94 -9.20 18.50 -14.63
C VAL A 94 -9.25 17.54 -15.82
N PHE A 95 -8.73 16.32 -15.65
CA PHE A 95 -8.63 15.33 -16.73
C PHE A 95 -9.78 14.31 -16.74
N ASP A 96 -10.54 14.22 -15.66
CA ASP A 96 -11.73 13.36 -15.54
C ASP A 96 -12.81 14.07 -14.71
N PRO A 97 -13.51 15.06 -15.29
CA PRO A 97 -14.48 15.91 -14.59
C PRO A 97 -15.65 15.13 -14.00
N ASP A 98 -16.07 14.06 -14.68
CA ASP A 98 -17.18 13.20 -14.27
C ASP A 98 -16.72 12.01 -13.41
N TRP A 99 -15.43 11.93 -13.08
CA TRP A 99 -14.85 10.89 -12.22
C TRP A 99 -15.12 9.45 -12.71
N LEU A 100 -15.14 9.22 -14.02
CA LEU A 100 -15.43 7.91 -14.63
C LEU A 100 -14.22 6.97 -14.61
N LEU A 101 -13.01 7.52 -14.54
CA LEU A 101 -11.75 6.78 -14.59
C LEU A 101 -11.36 6.34 -13.19
N ASN A 102 -11.87 5.17 -12.78
CA ASN A 102 -11.48 4.45 -11.57
C ASN A 102 -11.51 5.31 -10.28
N PRO A 103 -12.66 5.92 -9.92
CA PRO A 103 -12.75 6.94 -8.87
C PRO A 103 -12.25 6.48 -7.49
N ALA A 104 -12.55 5.24 -7.10
CA ALA A 104 -12.17 4.68 -5.80
C ALA A 104 -10.81 3.98 -5.78
N LYS A 105 -10.05 4.10 -6.87
CA LYS A 105 -8.81 3.34 -7.04
C LYS A 105 -7.67 3.96 -6.27
N VAL A 106 -7.43 5.27 -6.27
CA VAL A 106 -6.21 5.84 -5.66
C VAL A 106 -6.48 6.55 -4.35
N PHE A 107 -7.59 7.28 -4.25
CA PHE A 107 -7.84 8.19 -3.14
C PHE A 107 -8.71 7.55 -2.06
N PRO A 108 -8.36 7.71 -0.76
CA PRO A 108 -9.19 7.25 0.35
C PRO A 108 -10.44 8.14 0.49
N LEU A 109 -11.43 7.91 -0.39
CA LEU A 109 -12.67 8.69 -0.44
C LEU A 109 -13.56 8.40 0.77
N GLU A 110 -14.15 9.45 1.35
CA GLU A 110 -15.13 9.35 2.43
C GLU A 110 -16.40 8.59 1.98
N GLY A 111 -17.04 7.86 2.91
CA GLY A 111 -18.31 7.17 2.65
C GLY A 111 -18.20 5.83 1.92
N ARG A 112 -16.99 5.31 1.70
CA ARG A 112 -16.78 3.96 1.14
C ARG A 112 -17.09 2.89 2.22
N PRO A 113 -17.80 1.80 1.87
CA PRO A 113 -17.86 0.64 2.77
C PRO A 113 -16.46 0.10 3.06
N ALA A 114 -16.24 -0.35 4.29
CA ALA A 114 -14.98 -0.97 4.71
C ALA A 114 -14.59 -2.11 3.74
N PRO A 115 -13.30 -2.39 3.55
CA PRO A 115 -12.88 -3.59 2.85
C PRO A 115 -13.58 -4.83 3.45
N PHE A 116 -13.97 -5.78 2.61
CA PHE A 116 -14.55 -7.05 3.06
C PHE A 116 -13.65 -7.68 4.15
N GLY A 117 -14.20 -7.98 5.33
CA GLY A 117 -13.48 -8.64 6.43
C GLY A 117 -13.05 -7.75 7.58
N GLN A 118 -13.36 -6.44 7.55
CA GLN A 118 -13.19 -5.54 8.70
C GLN A 118 -14.56 -5.09 9.22
N ASP A 119 -15.26 -6.01 9.91
CA ASP A 119 -16.46 -5.75 10.72
C ASP A 119 -16.16 -6.03 12.21
#